data_AF-A0A850NV81-F1
#
_entry.id   AF-A0A850NV81-F1
#
_cell.length_a   1.000
_cell.length_b   1.000
_cell.length_c   1.000
_cell.angle_alpha   90.00
_cell.angle_beta   90.00
_cell.angle_gamma   90.00
#
_symmetry.space_group_name_H-M   'P 1'
#
loop_
_entity.id
_entity.type
_entity.pdbx_description
1 polymer ?
#
loop_
_entity_poly.entity_id
_entity_poly.type
_entity_poly.pdbx_seq_one_letter_code
_entity_poly.pdbx_strand_id
1 'polypeptide(L)' 'MTALVFIEHENGAIRQPSRSAIAALAKLGDVHVLLAGTDLSAAATAAASIAGVAKVLT' A
#
# COMPACT_ATOMS: atom_id res chain seq x y z
N MET A 1 -16.61 -3.15 -3.50
CA MET A 1 -15.66 -3.76 -4.47
C MET A 1 -14.27 -3.57 -3.89
N THR A 2 -13.43 -4.59 -3.93
CA THR A 2 -12.11 -4.55 -3.28
C THR A 2 -11.02 -4.56 -4.33
N ALA A 3 -10.12 -3.58 -4.27
CA ALA A 3 -8.98 -3.46 -5.16
C ALA A 3 -7.72 -3.89 -4.44
N LEU A 4 -7.03 -4.90 -4.98
CA LEU A 4 -5.70 -5.28 -4.54
C LEU A 4 -4.65 -4.52 -5.35
N VAL A 5 -3.77 -3.79 -4.67
CA VAL A 5 -2.68 -3.04 -5.29
C VAL A 5 -1.34 -3.54 -4.76
N PHE A 6 -0.46 -3.87 -5.70
CA PHE A 6 0.94 -4.10 -5.40
C PHE A 6 1.65 -2.77 -5.24
N ILE A 7 2.34 -2.57 -4.12
CA ILE A 7 3.05 -1.33 -3.85
C ILE A 7 4.54 -1.55 -3.80
N GLU A 8 5.26 -0.63 -4.45
CA GLU A 8 6.71 -0.58 -4.39
C GLU A 8 7.16 0.18 -3.15
N HIS A 9 8.12 -0.42 -2.45
CA HIS A 9 8.83 0.21 -1.36
C HIS A 9 10.34 0.11 -1.57
N GLU A 10 11.07 1.09 -1.04
CA GLU A 10 12.52 1.13 -1.05
C GLU A 10 12.98 1.63 0.31
N ASN A 11 13.92 0.92 0.95
CA ASN A 11 14.44 1.26 2.28
C ASN A 11 13.34 1.53 3.34
N GLY A 12 12.25 0.75 3.32
CA GLY A 12 11.14 0.89 4.25
C GLY A 12 10.16 2.04 3.94
N ALA A 13 10.38 2.81 2.87
CA ALA A 13 9.50 3.89 2.44
C ALA A 13 8.69 3.51 1.20
N ILE A 14 7.42 3.93 1.15
CA ILE A 14 6.55 3.71 0.00
C ILE A 14 6.81 4.77 -1.07
N ARG A 15 7.00 4.34 -2.32
CA ARG A 15 7.29 5.26 -3.43
C ARG A 15 6.06 6.10 -3.79
N GLN A 16 6.29 7.32 -4.31
CA GLN A 16 5.22 8.23 -4.73
C GLN A 16 4.21 7.60 -5.72
N PRO A 17 4.61 6.82 -6.73
CA PRO A 17 3.65 6.21 -7.66
C PRO A 17 2.65 5.28 -6.95
N SER A 18 3.11 4.55 -5.93
CA SER A 18 2.26 3.64 -5.15
C SER A 18 1.20 4.42 -4.35
N ARG A 19 1.56 5.58 -3.80
CA ARG A 19 0.60 6.47 -3.13
C ARG A 19 -0.45 7.02 -4.10
N SER A 20 -0.06 7.39 -5.31
CA SER A 20 -1.00 7.85 -6.34
C SER A 20 -1.98 6.75 -6.74
N ALA A 21 -1.51 5.50 -6.85
CA ALA A 21 -2.37 4.35 -7.11
C ALA A 21 -3.38 4.13 -5.98
N ILE A 22 -2.95 4.15 -4.71
CA ILE A 22 -3.86 4.05 -3.56
C ILE A 22 -4.92 5.14 -3.58
N ALA A 23 -4.54 6.40 -3.85
CA ALA A 23 -5.48 7.52 -3.91
C ALA A 23 -6.52 7.38 -5.05
N ALA A 24 -6.12 6.80 -6.18
CA ALA A 24 -7.05 6.50 -7.28
C ALA A 24 -8.01 5.36 -6.90
N LEU A 25 -7.50 4.29 -6.29
CA LEU A 25 -8.28 3.12 -5.88
C LEU A 25 -9.26 3.43 -4.74
N ALA A 26 -8.92 4.37 -3.87
CA ALA A 26 -9.82 4.85 -2.81
C ALA A 26 -11.13 5.45 -3.36
N LYS A 27 -11.15 5.88 -4.64
CA LYS A 27 -12.37 6.33 -5.33
C LYS A 27 -13.25 5.18 -5.83
N LEU A 28 -12.70 3.96 -5.91
CA LEU A 28 -13.35 2.77 -6.47
C LEU A 28 -13.86 1.80 -5.39
N GLY A 29 -13.32 1.87 -4.17
CA GLY A 29 -13.75 1.03 -3.04
C GLY A 29 -12.62 0.75 -2.06
N ASP A 30 -12.68 -0.41 -1.41
CA ASP A 30 -11.69 -0.84 -0.41
C ASP A 30 -10.33 -1.11 -1.06
N VAL A 31 -9.27 -0.54 -0.49
CA VAL A 31 -7.91 -0.74 -0.98
C VAL A 31 -7.18 -1.73 -0.10
N HIS A 32 -6.83 -2.88 -0.68
CA HIS A 32 -5.92 -3.85 -0.10
C HIS A 32 -4.55 -3.67 -0.73
N VAL A 33 -3.52 -3.72 0.09
CA VAL A 33 -2.17 -3.41 -0.31
C VAL A 33 -1.30 -4.65 -0.13
N LEU A 34 -0.54 -5.02 -1.14
CA LEU A 34 0.42 -6.13 -1.10
C LEU A 34 1.85 -5.59 -1.15
N LEU A 35 2.63 -5.93 -0.12
CA LEU A 35 4.08 -5.78 -0.09
C LEU A 35 4.70 -7.16 -0.26
N ALA A 36 5.73 -7.26 -1.09
CA ALA A 36 6.49 -8.49 -1.26
C ALA A 36 7.98 -8.17 -1.18
N GLY A 37 8.72 -8.92 -0.38
CA GLY A 37 10.15 -8.71 -0.15
C GLY A 37 10.59 -9.16 1.23
N THR A 38 11.81 -8.77 1.60
CA THR A 38 12.37 -8.99 2.93
C THR A 38 12.28 -7.71 3.76
N ASP A 39 12.29 -7.84 5.09
CA ASP A 39 12.33 -6.71 6.03
C ASP A 39 11.16 -5.70 5.84
N LEU A 40 9.96 -6.23 5.63
CA LEU A 40 8.77 -5.43 5.32
C LEU A 40 8.19 -4.65 6.50
N SER A 41 8.71 -4.78 7.72
CA SER A 41 8.11 -4.17 8.91
C SER A 41 7.96 -2.65 8.79
N ALA A 42 8.98 -1.96 8.30
CA ALA A 42 8.95 -0.51 8.10
C ALA A 42 7.97 -0.12 6.98
N ALA A 43 8.03 -0.82 5.85
CA ALA A 43 7.18 -0.56 4.70
C ALA A 43 5.69 -0.86 5.00
N ALA A 44 5.41 -1.91 5.77
CA ALA A 44 4.06 -2.27 6.20
C ALA A 44 3.46 -1.20 7.12
N THR A 45 4.26 -0.68 8.06
CA THR A 45 3.85 0.42 8.94
C THR A 45 3.57 1.69 8.14
N ALA A 46 4.44 2.00 7.17
CA ALA A 46 4.27 3.14 6.28
C ALA A 46 3.02 2.98 5.40
N ALA A 47 2.78 1.80 4.85
CA ALA A 47 1.60 1.50 4.02
C ALA A 47 0.29 1.56 4.82
N ALA A 48 0.26 1.01 6.03
CA ALA A 48 -0.90 1.06 6.92
C ALA A 48 -1.27 2.49 7.34
N SER A 49 -0.30 3.40 7.34
CA SER A 49 -0.52 4.82 7.66
C SER A 49 -1.10 5.62 6.48
N ILE A 50 -1.22 5.03 5.29
CA ILE A 50 -1.77 5.71 4.12
C ILE A 50 -3.30 5.72 4.20
N ALA A 51 -3.89 6.91 4.13
CA ALA A 51 -5.34 7.06 4.11
C ALA A 51 -5.98 6.29 2.94
N GLY A 52 -7.02 5.51 3.24
CA GLY A 52 -7.74 4.68 2.27
C GLY A 52 -7.26 3.22 2.21
N VAL A 53 -6.16 2.87 2.89
CA VAL A 53 -5.73 1.48 3.01
C VAL A 53 -6.58 0.75 4.05
N ALA A 54 -7.30 -0.28 3.63
CA ALA A 54 -8.13 -1.11 4.50
C ALA A 54 -7.37 -2.31 5.06
N LYS A 55 -6.44 -2.88 4.28
CA LYS A 55 -5.64 -4.03 4.69
C LYS A 55 -4.26 -4.00 4.06
N VAL A 56 -3.26 -4.37 4.85
CA VAL A 56 -1.88 -4.59 4.40
C VAL A 56 -1.58 -6.09 4.43
N LEU A 57 -1.11 -6.62 3.31
CA LEU A 57 -0.63 -7.98 3.14
C LEU A 57 0.89 -7.91 2.95
N THR A 58 1.62 -8.66 3.75
CA THR A 58 3.10 -8.71 3.79
C THR A 58 3.58 -10.14 3.68
#